data_AF-A0A089I492-F1
#
_entry.id   AF-A0A089I492-F1
#
_cell.length_a   1.000
_cell.length_b   1.000
_cell.length_c   1.000
_cell.angle_alpha   90.00
_cell.angle_beta   90.00
_cell.angle_gamma   90.00
#
_symmetry.space_group_name_H-M   'P 1'
#
loop_
_entity.id
_entity.type
_entity.pdbx_description
1 polymer ?
#
loop_
_entity_poly.entity_id
_entity_poly.type
_entity_poly.pdbx_seq_one_letter_code
_entity_poly.pdbx_strand_id
1 'polypeptide(L)'
;MYAQLFLGIAMIISGIGHLLSFKLFIGKNAKTLISEESIGSFQKGLALPHFLLGLIFITMGLVEKENSLQLPVFIGIYIILALIPLTLVLRNNKNHSGRYFL
;
A
#
# COMPACT_ATOMS: atom_id res chain seq x y z
N MET A 1 6.50 16.67 6.23
CA MET A 1 7.69 15.95 5.68
C MET A 1 8.06 14.68 6.45
N TYR A 2 8.55 14.74 7.71
CA TYR A 2 9.12 13.56 8.40
C TYR A 2 8.15 12.38 8.56
N ALA A 3 6.88 12.67 8.89
CA ALA A 3 5.85 11.64 9.00
C ALA A 3 5.61 10.92 7.66
N GLN A 4 5.59 11.67 6.55
CA GLN A 4 5.42 11.09 5.21
C GLN A 4 6.64 10.25 4.82
N LEU A 5 7.85 10.71 5.13
CA LEU A 5 9.06 9.94 4.86
C LEU A 5 9.08 8.61 5.64
N PHE A 6 8.72 8.66 6.92
CA PHE A 6 8.61 7.48 7.77
C PHE A 6 7.56 6.50 7.24
N LEU A 7 6.35 6.98 6.92
CA LEU A 7 5.30 6.17 6.32
C LEU A 7 5.75 5.56 5.00
N GLY A 8 6.44 6.34 4.17
CA GLY A 8 6.99 5.89 2.91
C GLY A 8 7.92 4.70 3.07
N ILE A 9 8.93 4.83 3.94
CA ILE A 9 9.87 3.76 4.27
C ILE A 9 9.15 2.54 4.85
N ALA A 10 8.20 2.75 5.77
CA ALA A 10 7.41 1.66 6.35
C ALA A 10 6.62 0.88 5.29
N MET A 11 6.02 1.57 4.31
CA MET A 11 5.30 0.92 3.22
C MET A 11 6.24 0.17 2.27
N ILE A 12 7.45 0.69 2.00
CA ILE A 12 8.47 -0.07 1.24
C ILE A 12 8.86 -1.35 1.99
N ILE A 13 9.15 -1.27 3.29
CA ILE A 13 9.50 -2.44 4.12
C ILE A 13 8.36 -3.46 4.11
N SER A 14 7.11 -3.00 4.27
CA SER A 14 5.93 -3.86 4.20
C SER A 14 5.77 -4.50 2.82
N GLY A 15 6.02 -3.77 1.74
CA GLY A 15 6.02 -4.30 0.38
C GLY A 15 7.05 -5.42 0.17
N ILE A 16 8.26 -5.26 0.72
CA ILE A 16 9.29 -6.32 0.73
C ILE A 16 8.79 -7.54 1.53
N GLY A 17 8.21 -7.30 2.71
CA GLY A 17 7.66 -8.38 3.54
C GLY A 17 6.56 -9.17 2.82
N HIS A 18 5.70 -8.49 2.08
CA HIS A 18 4.68 -9.10 1.23
C HIS A 18 5.27 -9.88 0.05
N LEU A 19 6.28 -9.32 -0.63
CA LEU A 19 6.97 -9.99 -1.74
C LEU A 19 7.65 -11.29 -1.31
N LEU A 20 8.26 -11.28 -0.12
CA LEU A 20 8.91 -12.44 0.51
C LEU A 20 7.94 -13.35 1.29
N SER A 21 6.64 -13.06 1.25
CA SER A 21 5.59 -13.84 1.92
C SER A 21 5.80 -14.01 3.45
N PHE A 22 6.28 -12.97 4.12
CA PHE A 22 6.44 -12.98 5.58
C PHE A 22 5.07 -12.95 6.27
N LYS A 23 4.76 -13.99 7.05
CA LYS A 23 3.47 -14.19 7.75
C LYS A 23 3.11 -13.10 8.77
N LEU A 24 4.07 -12.26 9.17
CA LEU A 24 3.84 -11.12 10.09
C LEU A 24 2.98 -10.02 9.45
N PHE A 25 3.04 -9.85 8.12
CA PHE A 25 2.31 -8.81 7.39
C PHE A 25 0.90 -9.24 6.94
N ILE A 26 0.39 -10.36 7.46
CA ILE A 26 -0.95 -10.84 7.13
C ILE A 26 -1.90 -10.48 8.27
N GLY A 27 -2.95 -9.72 7.94
CA GLY A 27 -4.05 -9.42 8.87
C GLY A 27 -4.82 -10.67 9.30
N LYS A 28 -5.45 -10.64 10.49
CA LYS A 28 -6.20 -11.77 11.04
C LYS A 28 -7.28 -12.28 10.09
N ASN A 29 -8.00 -11.38 9.43
CA ASN A 29 -9.07 -11.73 8.49
C ASN A 29 -8.55 -12.42 7.23
N ALA A 30 -7.40 -11.98 6.71
CA ALA A 30 -6.76 -12.67 5.58
C ALA A 30 -6.33 -14.10 5.97
N LYS A 31 -5.88 -14.33 7.21
CA LYS A 31 -5.56 -15.67 7.71
C LYS A 31 -6.77 -16.61 7.83
N THR A 32 -7.97 -16.06 8.01
CA THR A 32 -9.20 -16.86 8.17
C THR A 32 -9.98 -17.03 6.87
N LEU A 33 -9.90 -16.04 5.96
CA LEU A 33 -10.71 -16.01 4.73
C LEU A 33 -9.97 -16.50 3.49
N ILE A 34 -8.64 -16.58 3.53
CA ILE A 34 -7.81 -17.01 2.39
C ILE A 34 -7.22 -18.38 2.73
N SER A 35 -7.27 -19.31 1.77
CA SER A 35 -6.68 -20.64 1.96
C SER A 35 -5.17 -20.57 2.13
N GLU A 36 -4.59 -21.47 2.92
CA GLU A 36 -3.13 -21.49 3.15
C GLU A 36 -2.35 -21.61 1.83
N GLU A 37 -2.87 -22.37 0.87
CA GLU A 37 -2.27 -22.55 -0.45
C GLU A 37 -2.24 -21.26 -1.28
N SER A 38 -3.22 -20.37 -1.12
CA SER A 38 -3.31 -19.12 -1.89
C SER A 38 -2.71 -17.91 -1.17
N ILE A 39 -2.31 -18.06 0.10
CA ILE A 39 -1.85 -16.97 0.94
C ILE A 39 -0.55 -16.31 0.42
N GLY A 40 0.36 -17.11 -0.14
CA GLY A 40 1.61 -16.60 -0.73
C GLY A 40 1.34 -15.77 -2.00
N SER A 41 0.42 -16.22 -2.85
CA SER A 41 -0.03 -15.46 -4.03
C SER A 41 -0.68 -14.14 -3.60
N PHE A 42 -1.58 -14.20 -2.61
CA PHE A 42 -2.23 -13.02 -2.06
C PHE A 42 -1.22 -11.99 -1.55
N GLN A 43 -0.21 -12.42 -0.79
CA GLN A 43 0.82 -11.52 -0.29
C GLN A 43 1.63 -10.89 -1.41
N LYS A 44 2.07 -11.66 -2.41
CA LYS A 44 2.79 -11.09 -3.57
C LYS A 44 1.94 -10.06 -4.31
N GLY A 45 0.63 -10.27 -4.41
CA GLY A 45 -0.32 -9.31 -4.97
C GLY A 45 -0.44 -8.00 -4.19
N LEU A 46 -0.09 -7.99 -2.90
CA LEU A 46 -0.07 -6.78 -2.07
C LEU A 46 1.27 -6.02 -2.14
N ALA A 47 2.35 -6.64 -2.61
CA ALA A 47 3.67 -6.00 -2.63
C ALA A 47 3.69 -4.71 -3.47
N LEU A 48 3.20 -4.78 -4.72
CA LEU A 48 3.17 -3.63 -5.62
C LEU A 48 2.36 -2.44 -5.06
N PRO A 49 1.11 -2.61 -4.58
CA PRO A 49 0.39 -1.51 -3.94
C PRO A 49 1.16 -0.84 -2.79
N HIS A 50 1.84 -1.62 -1.95
CA HIS A 50 2.65 -1.09 -0.85
C HIS A 50 3.85 -0.29 -1.37
N PHE A 51 4.54 -0.78 -2.41
CA PHE A 51 5.62 -0.04 -3.04
C PHE A 51 5.15 1.29 -3.64
N LEU A 52 4.03 1.28 -4.36
CA LEU A 52 3.45 2.48 -4.95
C LEU A 52 3.07 3.49 -3.86
N LEU A 53 2.42 3.04 -2.78
CA LEU A 53 2.07 3.92 -1.67
C LEU A 53 3.32 4.49 -0.99
N GLY A 54 4.37 3.67 -0.81
CA GLY A 54 5.65 4.11 -0.25
C GLY A 54 6.33 5.19 -1.10
N LEU A 55 6.37 4.99 -2.42
CA LEU A 55 6.90 5.99 -3.36
C LEU A 55 6.07 7.28 -3.32
N ILE A 56 4.74 7.20 -3.33
CA ILE A 56 3.87 8.38 -3.23
C ILE A 56 4.16 9.16 -1.95
N PHE A 57 4.25 8.48 -0.79
CA PHE A 57 4.57 9.13 0.48
C PHE A 57 5.92 9.85 0.45
N ILE A 58 6.97 9.21 -0.08
CA ILE A 58 8.31 9.81 -0.17
C ILE A 58 8.29 11.02 -1.12
N THR A 59 7.75 10.87 -2.32
CA THR A 59 7.70 11.93 -3.32
C THR A 59 6.90 13.12 -2.83
N MET A 60 5.72 12.89 -2.25
CA MET A 60 4.91 13.98 -1.69
C MET A 60 5.58 14.64 -0.49
N GLY A 61 6.33 13.88 0.33
CA GLY A 61 7.13 14.44 1.42
C GLY A 61 8.23 15.38 0.94
N LEU A 62 8.86 15.06 -0.19
CA LEU A 62 9.84 15.95 -0.82
C LEU A 62 9.16 17.19 -1.41
N VAL A 63 8.02 17.05 -2.09
CA VAL A 63 7.26 18.19 -2.63
C VAL A 63 6.76 19.13 -1.53
N GLU A 64 6.31 18.57 -0.39
CA GLU A 64 5.91 19.34 0.79
C GLU A 64 7.09 20.12 1.37
N LYS A 65 8.27 19.51 1.44
CA LYS A 65 9.50 20.16 1.94
C LYS A 65 9.88 21.37 1.09
N GLU A 66 9.81 21.23 -0.22
CA GLU A 66 10.12 22.30 -1.17
C GLU A 66 8.99 23.36 -1.27
N ASN A 67 7.91 23.20 -0.50
CA ASN A 67 6.74 24.07 -0.45
C ASN A 67 6.21 24.46 -1.85
N SER A 68 6.31 23.51 -2.80
CA SER A 68 6.15 23.81 -4.23
C SER A 68 4.69 23.95 -4.68
N LEU A 69 3.73 23.61 -3.82
CA LEU A 69 2.31 23.57 -4.16
C LEU A 69 1.44 24.19 -3.08
N GLN A 70 0.36 24.85 -3.51
CA GLN A 70 -0.70 25.26 -2.59
C GLN A 70 -1.37 24.03 -1.96
N LEU A 71 -1.76 24.14 -0.70
CA LEU A 71 -2.31 23.03 0.08
C LEU A 71 -3.47 22.28 -0.61
N PRO A 72 -4.47 22.94 -1.24
CA PRO A 72 -5.55 22.22 -1.91
C PRO A 72 -5.06 21.39 -3.10
N VAL A 73 -4.09 21.91 -3.87
CA VAL A 73 -3.50 21.21 -5.02
C VAL A 73 -2.68 20.01 -4.55
N PHE A 74 -1.88 20.20 -3.50
CA PHE A 74 -1.12 19.13 -2.86
C PHE A 74 -2.03 17.97 -2.43
N ILE A 75 -3.13 18.27 -1.72
CA ILE A 75 -4.10 17.26 -1.27
C ILE A 75 -4.78 16.58 -2.47
N GLY A 76 -5.17 17.35 -3.50
CA GLY A 76 -5.81 16.81 -4.70
C GLY A 76 -4.94 15.77 -5.42
N ILE A 77 -3.66 16.09 -5.63
CA ILE A 77 -2.68 15.17 -6.23
C ILE A 77 -2.53 13.92 -5.36
N TYR A 78 -2.46 14.10 -4.04
CA TYR A 78 -2.34 13.00 -3.08
C TYR A 78 -3.46 11.97 -3.23
N ILE A 79 -4.71 12.44 -3.29
CA ILE A 79 -5.89 11.59 -3.41
C ILE A 79 -5.86 10.84 -4.75
N ILE A 80 -5.62 11.54 -5.86
CA ILE A 80 -5.59 10.95 -7.19
C ILE A 80 -4.54 9.84 -7.28
N LEU A 81 -3.32 10.09 -6.79
CA LEU A 81 -2.25 9.10 -6.80
C LEU A 81 -2.56 7.89 -5.91
N ALA A 82 -3.20 8.10 -4.76
CA ALA A 82 -3.55 7.03 -3.83
C ALA A 82 -4.66 6.09 -4.34
N LEU A 83 -5.48 6.51 -5.30
CA LEU A 83 -6.51 5.66 -5.89
C LEU A 83 -5.93 4.43 -6.60
N ILE A 84 -4.77 4.57 -7.25
CA ILE A 84 -4.12 3.48 -7.98
C ILE A 84 -3.78 2.31 -7.05
N PRO A 85 -2.95 2.47 -5.99
CA PRO A 85 -2.66 1.37 -5.08
C PRO A 85 -3.92 0.87 -4.35
N LEU A 86 -4.89 1.75 -4.05
CA LEU A 86 -6.16 1.34 -3.45
C LEU A 86 -6.91 0.34 -4.35
N THR A 87 -7.09 0.65 -5.63
CA THR A 87 -7.80 -0.26 -6.56
C THR A 87 -7.08 -1.60 -6.72
N LEU A 88 -5.74 -1.60 -6.71
CA LEU A 88 -4.95 -2.84 -6.76
C LEU A 88 -5.16 -3.70 -5.51
N VAL A 89 -5.18 -3.10 -4.31
CA VAL A 89 -5.50 -3.82 -3.05
C VAL A 89 -6.91 -4.41 -3.13
N LEU A 90 -7.91 -3.60 -3.49
CA LEU A 90 -9.30 -4.04 -3.58
C LEU A 90 -9.50 -5.19 -4.57
N ARG A 91 -8.84 -5.12 -5.73
CA ARG A 91 -8.84 -6.20 -6.73
C ARG A 91 -8.17 -7.46 -6.18
N ASN A 92 -7.02 -7.32 -5.52
CA ASN A 92 -6.31 -8.46 -4.95
C ASN A 92 -7.14 -9.16 -3.86
N ASN A 93 -7.78 -8.38 -2.99
CA ASN A 93 -8.71 -8.87 -1.96
C ASN A 93 -9.87 -9.63 -2.59
N LYS A 94 -10.51 -9.04 -3.62
CA LYS A 94 -11.65 -9.64 -4.30
C LYS A 94 -11.29 -10.97 -4.96
N ASN A 95 -10.13 -11.04 -5.59
CA ASN A 95 -9.66 -12.24 -6.30
C ASN A 95 -9.37 -13.41 -5.35
N HIS A 96 -8.87 -13.16 -4.14
CA HIS A 96 -8.46 -14.22 -3.21
C HIS A 96 -9.49 -14.55 -2.13
N SER A 97 -10.34 -13.60 -1.74
CA SER A 97 -11.32 -13.80 -0.65
C SER A 97 -12.78 -13.66 -1.07
N GLY A 98 -13.04 -13.27 -2.32
CA GLY A 98 -14.39 -12.92 -2.78
C GLY A 98 -14.93 -11.60 -2.22
N ARG A 99 -14.18 -10.90 -1.34
CA ARG A 99 -14.56 -9.63 -0.71
C ARG A 99 -13.58 -8.51 -1.07
N TYR A 100 -14.09 -7.29 -1.18
CA TYR A 100 -13.24 -6.11 -1.39
C TYR A 100 -12.52 -5.67 -0.10
N PHE A 101 -13.17 -5.87 1.05
CA PHE A 101 -12.64 -5.55 2.37
C PHE A 101 -12.27 -6.83 3.11
N LEU A 102 -11.00 -6.90 3.50
CA LEU A 102 -10.37 -7.95 4.28
C LEU A 102 -9.87 -7.37 5.58
#